data_AF-A0AAD4JXR2-F1
#
_entry.id   AF-A0AAD4JXR2-F1
#
_cell.length_a   1.000
_cell.length_b   1.000
_cell.length_c   1.000
_cell.angle_alpha   90.00
_cell.angle_beta   90.00
_cell.angle_gamma   90.00
#
_symmetry.space_group_name_H-M   'P 1'
#
loop_
_entity.id
_entity.type
_entity.pdbx_description
1 polymer ?
#
loop_
_entity_poly.entity_id
_entity_poly.type
_entity_poly.pdbx_seq_one_letter_code
_entity_poly.pdbx_strand_id
1 'polypeptide(L)'
;MQSRQVLVLFLATLAISDVRTKEVQECEELSEHSYSYICREIETFEQLQQYVQEDWQSVKIVNEHRAIESDGQMLDKLSKLQQLDLSAAGGFTLGERGLRDLIALQQLNLSHSELDELHAKHFADNASLVSLDVSHNDLQSIERTLMRQLPNLVYANFSDNAIASVEPDAFKDQLYLRHLDLSTNEQENITIGSNANLRYLSISNNNVRDFPWCRLRGLPRLEELHLHSNWLETLDMAIFYALPQLRVLNVSNNNIYAIQRNLFVGPAPEKAPLLQVLDFSANNVKLLEADLFNRLQHLEALNLHYNQIEKIAASAFGRLSKLKSLHLQDNNICELPDEVFGNLTALQLLDVSKNNIKQLSANVFGSGVLRQLSWLDLSHNNIEQLHPLAFSSLPYLQQLRLARNKLISLDIRMFAPLRRLQLLTLGENRLQDIEQDVLDTLDNVEQLEINNNRLTFLAALQLPQLRRLRIEGNPWQCLCLDELTARLDERGVSYASANSAYYSGRKALCVVTPLEQCIRDLEAVRAHRIVESYEEI
;
A
#
# COMPACT_ATOMS: atom_id res chain seq x y z
N MET A 1 8.92 -27.93 61.45
CA MET A 1 7.46 -28.10 61.69
C MET A 1 6.84 -28.41 60.34
N GLN A 2 6.92 -29.68 59.91
CA GLN A 2 5.84 -30.67 60.02
C GLN A 2 4.55 -30.20 59.33
N SER A 3 4.26 -30.65 58.10
CA SER A 3 3.85 -32.00 57.67
C SER A 3 2.35 -32.24 57.84
N ARG A 4 1.70 -32.55 56.71
CA ARG A 4 0.86 -33.74 56.43
C ARG A 4 0.46 -33.65 54.94
N GLN A 5 0.96 -34.45 53.98
CA GLN A 5 0.95 -35.93 53.81
C GLN A 5 -0.45 -36.53 53.96
N VAL A 6 -0.95 -37.53 53.20
CA VAL A 6 -0.51 -38.41 52.09
C VAL A 6 -1.69 -39.39 51.84
N LEU A 7 -1.93 -39.84 50.59
CA LEU A 7 -2.30 -41.24 50.21
C LEU A 7 -2.38 -41.28 48.66
N VAL A 8 -1.55 -41.92 47.83
CA VAL A 8 -0.86 -43.25 47.74
C VAL A 8 -1.54 -44.20 46.74
N LEU A 9 -0.86 -44.34 45.59
CA LEU A 9 -0.46 -45.51 44.78
C LEU A 9 -1.40 -46.69 44.49
N PHE A 10 -1.33 -47.15 43.23
CA PHE A 10 -0.83 -48.47 42.79
C PHE A 10 -0.26 -48.32 41.35
N LEU A 11 1.07 -48.29 41.11
CA LEU A 11 2.03 -49.38 40.75
C LEU A 11 1.65 -50.17 39.47
N ALA A 12 2.34 -49.95 38.33
CA ALA A 12 3.62 -50.55 37.86
C ALA A 12 3.38 -51.90 37.11
N THR A 13 3.94 -52.18 35.92
CA THR A 13 5.37 -52.38 35.61
C THR A 13 5.65 -52.74 34.12
N LEU A 14 6.85 -52.34 33.63
CA LEU A 14 7.74 -52.97 32.61
C LEU A 14 7.35 -52.84 31.12
N ALA A 15 8.22 -52.52 30.14
CA ALA A 15 9.69 -52.51 29.99
C ALA A 15 10.09 -51.49 28.89
N ILE A 16 11.07 -50.61 29.09
CA ILE A 16 12.47 -50.69 28.63
C ILE A 16 12.66 -51.20 27.18
N SER A 17 12.81 -50.24 26.27
CA SER A 17 13.72 -50.26 25.11
C SER A 17 13.99 -48.79 24.77
N ASP A 18 14.96 -48.13 25.38
CA ASP A 18 16.32 -47.96 24.83
C ASP A 18 16.31 -47.76 23.29
N VAL A 19 16.12 -46.50 22.87
CA VAL A 19 16.68 -45.98 21.61
C VAL A 19 17.28 -44.61 21.90
N ARG A 20 18.59 -44.60 22.10
CA ARG A 20 19.47 -43.46 21.81
C ARG A 20 19.40 -43.13 20.31
N THR A 21 19.61 -41.84 20.01
CA THR A 21 20.02 -41.27 18.71
C THR A 21 19.13 -41.51 17.49
N LYS A 22 18.48 -40.43 17.03
CA LYS A 22 18.26 -40.15 15.61
C LYS A 22 17.90 -38.67 15.45
N GLU A 23 18.93 -37.81 15.35
CA GLU A 23 18.83 -36.62 14.51
C GLU A 23 18.59 -37.15 13.09
N VAL A 24 17.35 -37.07 12.63
CA VAL A 24 16.96 -37.58 11.31
C VAL A 24 17.23 -36.46 10.31
N GLN A 25 18.46 -36.40 9.81
CA GLN A 25 18.83 -35.75 8.54
C GLN A 25 18.26 -36.62 7.41
N GLU A 26 17.06 -36.31 6.90
CA GLU A 26 16.46 -37.03 5.77
C GLU A 26 15.75 -36.02 4.87
N CYS A 27 16.10 -35.98 3.59
CA CYS A 27 15.37 -35.19 2.62
C CYS A 27 13.94 -35.75 2.47
N GLU A 28 12.94 -34.89 2.53
CA GLU A 28 11.52 -35.25 2.47
C GLU A 28 10.86 -34.67 1.22
N GLU A 29 9.99 -35.43 0.57
CA GLU A 29 9.19 -34.93 -0.55
C GLU A 29 8.11 -33.95 -0.03
N LEU A 30 8.02 -32.77 -0.64
CA LEU A 30 7.10 -31.71 -0.24
C LEU A 30 5.61 -32.10 -0.39
N SER A 31 5.31 -32.88 -1.43
CA SER A 31 4.01 -33.48 -1.65
C SER A 31 4.15 -34.69 -2.57
N GLU A 32 3.27 -35.69 -2.42
CA GLU A 32 3.34 -36.93 -3.20
C GLU A 32 3.37 -36.65 -4.71
N HIS A 33 4.38 -37.19 -5.41
CA HIS A 33 4.58 -37.06 -6.87
C HIS A 33 4.87 -35.63 -7.34
N SER A 34 5.39 -34.77 -6.46
CA SER A 34 5.83 -33.43 -6.83
C SER A 34 7.26 -33.39 -7.35
N TYR A 35 8.04 -34.46 -7.13
CA TYR A 35 9.46 -34.53 -7.46
C TYR A 35 10.26 -33.36 -6.85
N SER A 36 9.72 -32.77 -5.77
CA SER A 36 10.21 -31.57 -5.10
C SER A 36 10.51 -31.92 -3.65
N TYR A 37 11.73 -31.67 -3.22
CA TYR A 37 12.24 -32.18 -1.95
C TYR A 37 12.76 -31.06 -1.06
N ILE A 38 12.54 -31.16 0.25
CA ILE A 38 13.23 -30.36 1.26
C ILE A 38 14.30 -31.23 1.89
N CYS A 39 15.54 -30.77 1.85
CA CYS A 39 16.66 -31.35 2.58
C CYS A 39 17.03 -30.45 3.75
N ARG A 40 17.39 -31.06 4.89
CA ARG A 40 17.76 -30.34 6.11
C ARG A 40 19.18 -30.65 6.51
N GLU A 41 19.87 -29.64 7.06
CA GLU A 41 21.24 -29.75 7.58
C GLU A 41 22.22 -30.35 6.56
N ILE A 42 22.18 -29.87 5.31
CA ILE A 42 23.12 -30.26 4.25
C ILE A 42 24.30 -29.29 4.24
N GLU A 43 25.51 -29.82 4.46
CA GLU A 43 26.74 -29.01 4.54
C GLU A 43 27.42 -28.85 3.19
N THR A 44 27.33 -29.84 2.30
CA THR A 44 27.96 -29.78 0.98
C THR A 44 27.10 -30.38 -0.12
N PHE A 45 27.35 -29.99 -1.38
CA PHE A 45 26.66 -30.60 -2.52
C PHE A 45 27.02 -32.07 -2.74
N GLU A 46 28.18 -32.54 -2.27
CA GLU A 46 28.54 -33.96 -2.25
C GLU A 46 27.63 -34.75 -1.32
N GLN A 47 27.30 -34.18 -0.15
CA GLN A 47 26.32 -34.76 0.76
C GLN A 47 24.95 -34.80 0.08
N LEU A 48 24.52 -33.70 -0.56
CA LEU A 48 23.25 -33.67 -1.29
C LEU A 48 23.18 -34.75 -2.38
N GLN A 49 24.24 -34.89 -3.17
CA GLN A 49 24.36 -35.86 -4.25
C GLN A 49 24.19 -37.33 -3.77
N GLN A 50 24.43 -37.63 -2.48
CA GLN A 50 24.16 -38.97 -1.95
C GLN A 50 22.66 -39.28 -1.83
N TYR A 51 21.82 -38.26 -1.65
CA TYR A 51 20.37 -38.39 -1.49
C TYR A 51 19.61 -38.26 -2.80
N VAL A 52 20.06 -37.39 -3.71
CA VAL A 52 19.34 -37.07 -4.94
C VAL A 52 19.17 -38.32 -5.81
N GLN A 53 17.91 -38.57 -6.19
CA GLN A 53 17.51 -39.64 -7.10
C GLN A 53 17.31 -39.11 -8.53
N GLU A 54 17.22 -40.01 -9.51
CA GLU A 54 17.19 -39.61 -10.93
C GLU A 54 15.96 -38.80 -11.36
N ASP A 55 14.88 -38.88 -10.60
CA ASP A 55 13.58 -38.25 -10.88
C ASP A 55 13.39 -36.90 -10.17
N TRP A 56 14.30 -36.52 -9.28
CA TRP A 56 14.22 -35.24 -8.55
C TRP A 56 14.35 -34.06 -9.51
N GLN A 57 13.42 -33.11 -9.40
CA GLN A 57 13.40 -31.91 -10.23
C GLN A 57 13.70 -30.65 -9.43
N SER A 58 13.25 -30.60 -8.17
CA SER A 58 13.37 -29.42 -7.31
C SER A 58 13.90 -29.80 -5.95
N VAL A 59 14.84 -29.02 -5.43
CA VAL A 59 15.39 -29.18 -4.09
C VAL A 59 15.41 -27.84 -3.38
N LYS A 60 14.92 -27.82 -2.15
CA LYS A 60 15.11 -26.73 -1.20
C LYS A 60 15.96 -27.22 -0.03
N ILE A 61 16.96 -26.43 0.35
CA ILE A 61 17.83 -26.73 1.50
C ILE A 61 17.48 -25.79 2.64
N VAL A 62 17.32 -26.35 3.83
CA VAL A 62 17.03 -25.61 5.07
C VAL A 62 18.03 -26.03 6.13
N ASN A 63 18.91 -25.11 6.53
CA ASN A 63 19.89 -25.34 7.58
C ASN A 63 19.65 -24.33 8.71
N GLU A 64 19.66 -24.79 9.96
CA GLU A 64 19.44 -23.92 11.12
C GLU A 64 20.75 -23.27 11.61
N HIS A 65 21.89 -23.95 11.44
CA HIS A 65 23.15 -23.56 12.08
C HIS A 65 24.39 -23.65 11.19
N ARG A 66 24.25 -24.02 9.92
CA ARG A 66 25.39 -24.36 9.05
C ARG A 66 25.21 -23.81 7.65
N ALA A 67 26.22 -23.12 7.14
CA ALA A 67 26.29 -22.72 5.74
C ALA A 67 26.54 -23.94 4.83
N ILE A 68 26.14 -23.83 3.57
CA ILE A 68 26.46 -24.84 2.55
C ILE A 68 27.70 -24.43 1.75
N GLU A 69 28.59 -25.38 1.49
CA GLU A 69 29.80 -25.17 0.67
C GLU A 69 29.70 -25.94 -0.64
N SER A 70 30.09 -25.28 -1.74
CA SER A 70 30.26 -25.93 -3.03
C SER A 70 31.71 -26.40 -3.19
N ASP A 71 31.99 -27.65 -2.84
CA ASP A 71 33.30 -28.26 -2.98
C ASP A 71 33.68 -28.54 -4.45
N GLY A 72 34.97 -28.78 -4.69
CA GLY A 72 35.54 -28.94 -6.03
C GLY A 72 35.29 -30.31 -6.70
N GLN A 73 34.42 -31.17 -6.17
CA GLN A 73 34.14 -32.48 -6.77
C GLN A 73 33.12 -32.37 -7.91
N MET A 74 32.89 -33.48 -8.63
CA MET A 74 31.98 -33.53 -9.77
C MET A 74 30.58 -33.95 -9.31
N LEU A 75 29.55 -33.18 -9.68
CA LEU A 75 28.17 -33.34 -9.19
C LEU A 75 27.23 -33.98 -10.25
N ASP A 76 27.65 -35.12 -10.80
CA ASP A 76 26.95 -35.82 -11.90
C ASP A 76 25.45 -36.09 -11.66
N LYS A 77 25.06 -36.49 -10.44
CA LYS A 77 23.66 -36.81 -10.14
C LYS A 77 22.79 -35.56 -10.02
N LEU A 78 23.38 -34.39 -9.75
CA LEU A 78 22.65 -33.13 -9.66
C LEU A 78 22.43 -32.48 -11.03
N SER A 79 23.08 -32.99 -12.09
CA SER A 79 23.03 -32.42 -13.45
C SER A 79 21.62 -32.31 -14.06
N LYS A 80 20.66 -33.12 -13.61
CA LYS A 80 19.25 -33.11 -14.06
C LYS A 80 18.35 -32.17 -13.26
N LEU A 81 18.85 -31.62 -12.14
CA LEU A 81 18.07 -30.77 -11.25
C LEU A 81 17.67 -29.48 -11.96
N GLN A 82 16.39 -29.11 -11.88
CA GLN A 82 15.82 -27.95 -12.56
C GLN A 82 15.64 -26.75 -11.63
N GLN A 83 15.44 -27.00 -10.33
CA GLN A 83 15.25 -25.95 -9.34
C GLN A 83 16.07 -26.21 -8.09
N LEU A 84 16.73 -25.16 -7.61
CA LEU A 84 17.50 -25.18 -6.38
C LEU A 84 17.18 -23.93 -5.56
N ASP A 85 16.77 -24.14 -4.31
CA ASP A 85 16.46 -23.08 -3.36
C ASP A 85 17.35 -23.20 -2.12
N LEU A 86 18.25 -22.24 -1.94
CA LEU A 86 19.18 -22.12 -0.81
C LEU A 86 18.81 -20.95 0.11
N SER A 87 17.61 -20.37 -0.04
CA SER A 87 17.19 -19.17 0.72
C SER A 87 17.18 -19.31 2.24
N ALA A 88 17.21 -20.54 2.74
CA ALA A 88 17.23 -20.86 4.16
C ALA A 88 18.42 -21.75 4.52
N ALA A 89 19.50 -21.71 3.74
CA ALA A 89 20.68 -22.55 3.94
C ALA A 89 21.69 -21.99 4.96
N GLY A 90 21.38 -20.88 5.64
CA GLY A 90 22.25 -20.32 6.69
C GLY A 90 23.61 -19.83 6.18
N GLY A 91 23.67 -19.41 4.91
CA GLY A 91 24.88 -19.00 4.20
C GLY A 91 25.25 -19.97 3.07
N PHE A 92 25.88 -19.46 2.01
CA PHE A 92 26.38 -20.26 0.90
C PHE A 92 27.76 -19.78 0.47
N THR A 93 28.75 -20.66 0.49
CA THR A 93 30.10 -20.37 -0.01
C THR A 93 30.33 -21.02 -1.37
N LEU A 94 30.64 -20.20 -2.37
CA LEU A 94 30.96 -20.62 -3.73
C LEU A 94 32.43 -21.03 -3.84
N GLY A 95 32.71 -22.33 -3.98
CA GLY A 95 34.05 -22.82 -4.30
C GLY A 95 34.42 -22.69 -5.79
N GLU A 96 35.62 -23.14 -6.17
CA GLU A 96 36.17 -22.95 -7.53
C GLU A 96 35.28 -23.48 -8.67
N ARG A 97 34.51 -24.55 -8.42
CA ARG A 97 33.57 -25.12 -9.39
C ARG A 97 32.17 -24.52 -9.32
N GLY A 98 31.74 -23.99 -8.18
CA GLY A 98 30.40 -23.46 -7.96
C GLY A 98 29.30 -24.39 -8.47
N LEU A 99 28.36 -23.84 -9.24
CA LEU A 99 27.17 -24.50 -9.77
C LEU A 99 27.36 -25.05 -11.20
N ARG A 100 28.60 -25.24 -11.66
CA ARG A 100 28.90 -25.58 -13.08
C ARG A 100 28.34 -26.92 -13.54
N ASP A 101 28.16 -27.87 -12.63
CA ASP A 101 27.67 -29.20 -12.95
C ASP A 101 26.12 -29.27 -13.01
N LEU A 102 25.42 -28.24 -12.50
CA LEU A 102 23.95 -28.10 -12.49
C LEU A 102 23.43 -27.59 -13.85
N ILE A 103 23.74 -28.32 -14.93
CA ILE A 103 23.52 -27.86 -16.31
C ILE A 103 22.05 -27.69 -16.70
N ALA A 104 21.12 -28.42 -16.06
CA ALA A 104 19.69 -28.37 -16.32
C ALA A 104 18.94 -27.33 -15.46
N LEU A 105 19.65 -26.57 -14.62
CA LEU A 105 19.05 -25.67 -13.65
C LEU A 105 18.37 -24.47 -14.34
N GLN A 106 17.07 -24.34 -14.12
CA GLN A 106 16.22 -23.29 -14.67
C GLN A 106 15.84 -22.23 -13.62
N GLN A 107 15.72 -22.62 -12.36
CA GLN A 107 15.40 -21.70 -11.26
C GLN A 107 16.42 -21.85 -10.14
N LEU A 108 16.94 -20.72 -9.71
CA LEU A 108 17.92 -20.66 -8.65
C LEU A 108 17.54 -19.53 -7.69
N ASN A 109 17.32 -19.90 -6.43
CA ASN A 109 17.13 -18.95 -5.34
C ASN A 109 18.32 -19.05 -4.38
N LEU A 110 19.12 -18.00 -4.37
CA LEU A 110 20.26 -17.77 -3.49
C LEU A 110 19.99 -16.54 -2.61
N SER A 111 18.74 -16.21 -2.32
CA SER A 111 18.46 -15.08 -1.43
C SER A 111 18.95 -15.38 0.01
N HIS A 112 19.25 -14.38 0.82
CA HIS A 112 19.68 -14.57 2.22
C HIS A 112 20.83 -15.59 2.38
N SER A 113 21.75 -15.62 1.42
CA SER A 113 22.82 -16.62 1.35
C SER A 113 24.19 -16.06 1.73
N GLU A 114 24.25 -14.84 2.25
CA GLU A 114 25.49 -14.15 2.68
C GLU A 114 26.54 -14.07 1.56
N LEU A 115 26.07 -13.93 0.31
CA LEU A 115 26.95 -13.87 -0.86
C LEU A 115 27.55 -12.47 -1.04
N ASP A 116 28.88 -12.39 -1.08
CA ASP A 116 29.62 -11.16 -1.38
C ASP A 116 30.02 -11.05 -2.87
N GLU A 117 30.27 -12.19 -3.54
CA GLU A 117 30.60 -12.24 -4.96
C GLU A 117 29.78 -13.27 -5.76
N LEU A 118 29.45 -12.93 -7.01
CA LEU A 118 28.87 -13.85 -7.98
C LEU A 118 29.44 -13.59 -9.37
N HIS A 119 30.17 -14.57 -9.89
CA HIS A 119 30.90 -14.45 -11.15
C HIS A 119 30.46 -15.48 -12.19
N ALA A 120 30.76 -15.21 -13.46
CA ALA A 120 30.52 -16.15 -14.56
C ALA A 120 31.16 -17.53 -14.34
N LYS A 121 32.32 -17.58 -13.65
CA LYS A 121 33.07 -18.82 -13.36
C LYS A 121 32.24 -19.84 -12.56
N HIS A 122 31.24 -19.38 -11.81
CA HIS A 122 30.39 -20.23 -10.97
C HIS A 122 29.28 -20.96 -11.74
N PHE A 123 29.08 -20.67 -13.02
CA PHE A 123 27.99 -21.24 -13.82
C PHE A 123 28.51 -22.00 -15.03
N ALA A 124 27.72 -22.98 -15.48
CA ALA A 124 27.95 -23.68 -16.74
C ALA A 124 27.92 -22.70 -17.93
N ASP A 125 28.66 -23.03 -18.99
CA ASP A 125 28.65 -22.25 -20.24
C ASP A 125 27.24 -22.23 -20.85
N ASN A 126 26.70 -21.02 -21.06
CA ASN A 126 25.31 -20.79 -21.46
C ASN A 126 24.30 -21.52 -20.56
N ALA A 127 24.36 -21.25 -19.24
CA ALA A 127 23.47 -21.86 -18.27
C ALA A 127 22.00 -21.73 -18.68
N SER A 128 21.21 -22.76 -18.39
CA SER A 128 19.80 -22.85 -18.75
C SER A 128 18.86 -22.05 -17.84
N LEU A 129 19.43 -21.23 -16.95
CA LEU A 129 18.69 -20.43 -15.97
C LEU A 129 17.71 -19.45 -16.64
N VAL A 130 16.47 -19.54 -16.17
CA VAL A 130 15.32 -18.69 -16.56
C VAL A 130 14.98 -17.70 -15.43
N SER A 131 15.18 -18.12 -14.18
CA SER A 131 14.92 -17.31 -12.99
C SER A 131 16.12 -17.34 -12.05
N LEU A 132 16.60 -16.18 -11.67
CA LEU A 132 17.65 -16.01 -10.67
C LEU A 132 17.16 -15.04 -9.59
N ASP A 133 17.17 -15.49 -8.34
CA ASP A 133 16.99 -14.64 -7.18
C ASP A 133 18.26 -14.68 -6.34
N VAL A 134 18.91 -13.52 -6.20
CA VAL A 134 20.11 -13.31 -5.37
C VAL A 134 19.87 -12.14 -4.41
N SER A 135 18.61 -11.89 -4.04
CA SER A 135 18.25 -10.80 -3.14
C SER A 135 18.73 -11.01 -1.70
N HIS A 136 18.83 -9.95 -0.89
CA HIS A 136 19.26 -10.05 0.52
C HIS A 136 20.64 -10.71 0.66
N ASN A 137 21.62 -10.20 -0.07
CA ASN A 137 23.03 -10.61 -0.01
C ASN A 137 23.91 -9.36 0.07
N ASP A 138 25.23 -9.50 -0.08
CA ASP A 138 26.23 -8.44 0.04
C ASP A 138 26.92 -8.13 -1.30
N LEU A 139 26.25 -8.42 -2.44
CA LEU A 139 26.82 -8.21 -3.78
C LEU A 139 27.08 -6.72 -4.04
N GLN A 140 28.28 -6.39 -4.54
CA GLN A 140 28.69 -5.00 -4.75
C GLN A 140 28.57 -4.51 -6.20
N SER A 141 28.54 -5.45 -7.17
CA SER A 141 28.48 -5.10 -8.59
C SER A 141 27.84 -6.20 -9.44
N ILE A 142 27.32 -5.81 -10.60
CA ILE A 142 26.86 -6.76 -11.64
C ILE A 142 27.79 -6.68 -12.84
N GLU A 143 28.51 -7.78 -13.07
CA GLU A 143 29.42 -7.94 -14.20
C GLU A 143 28.68 -8.35 -15.49
N ARG A 144 29.12 -7.81 -16.62
CA ARG A 144 28.60 -8.21 -17.94
C ARG A 144 28.95 -9.66 -18.28
N THR A 145 30.11 -10.15 -17.83
CA THR A 145 30.53 -11.55 -18.00
C THR A 145 29.55 -12.52 -17.35
N LEU A 146 29.12 -12.25 -16.12
CA LEU A 146 28.10 -13.03 -15.42
C LEU A 146 26.82 -13.07 -16.24
N MET A 147 26.31 -11.92 -16.63
CA MET A 147 25.04 -11.85 -17.35
C MET A 147 25.12 -12.60 -18.70
N ARG A 148 26.24 -12.49 -19.43
CA ARG A 148 26.44 -13.25 -20.70
C ARG A 148 26.42 -14.77 -20.51
N GLN A 149 26.83 -15.26 -19.33
CA GLN A 149 26.76 -16.67 -18.97
C GLN A 149 25.32 -17.16 -18.74
N LEU A 150 24.39 -16.24 -18.50
CA LEU A 150 22.98 -16.47 -18.17
C LEU A 150 22.04 -15.92 -19.28
N PRO A 151 22.12 -16.42 -20.53
CA PRO A 151 21.44 -15.80 -21.67
C PRO A 151 19.91 -15.97 -21.67
N ASN A 152 19.38 -16.95 -20.92
CA ASN A 152 17.98 -17.35 -20.94
C ASN A 152 17.13 -16.71 -19.82
N LEU A 153 17.72 -15.83 -19.02
CA LEU A 153 17.01 -15.18 -17.91
C LEU A 153 15.79 -14.41 -18.41
N VAL A 154 14.66 -14.67 -17.76
CA VAL A 154 13.39 -13.96 -17.90
C VAL A 154 13.14 -13.08 -16.67
N TYR A 155 13.55 -13.57 -15.51
CA TYR A 155 13.44 -12.92 -14.21
C TYR A 155 14.80 -12.88 -13.52
N ALA A 156 15.17 -11.71 -13.02
CA ALA A 156 16.35 -11.53 -12.20
C ALA A 156 16.04 -10.59 -11.03
N ASN A 157 16.27 -11.06 -9.82
CA ASN A 157 16.12 -10.28 -8.59
C ASN A 157 17.50 -10.11 -7.93
N PHE A 158 17.94 -8.86 -7.87
CA PHE A 158 19.18 -8.41 -7.24
C PHE A 158 18.86 -7.41 -6.11
N SER A 159 17.64 -7.42 -5.57
CA SER A 159 17.24 -6.46 -4.54
C SER A 159 17.99 -6.68 -3.23
N ASP A 160 18.00 -5.69 -2.35
CA ASP A 160 18.54 -5.82 -0.98
C ASP A 160 19.99 -6.33 -0.99
N ASN A 161 20.85 -5.61 -1.71
CA ASN A 161 22.28 -5.88 -1.81
C ASN A 161 23.09 -4.57 -1.63
N ALA A 162 24.41 -4.62 -1.82
CA ALA A 162 25.30 -3.46 -1.78
C ALA A 162 25.71 -2.98 -3.19
N ILE A 163 24.86 -3.17 -4.21
CA ILE A 163 25.24 -2.95 -5.60
C ILE A 163 25.37 -1.45 -5.88
N ALA A 164 26.60 -0.97 -5.94
CA ALA A 164 26.91 0.42 -6.29
C ALA A 164 27.05 0.62 -7.81
N SER A 165 27.40 -0.43 -8.55
CA SER A 165 27.64 -0.33 -9.99
C SER A 165 27.16 -1.55 -10.80
N VAL A 166 26.56 -1.26 -11.96
CA VAL A 166 26.24 -2.25 -12.98
C VAL A 166 27.08 -1.93 -14.20
N GLU A 167 27.86 -2.92 -14.68
CA GLU A 167 28.71 -2.72 -15.85
C GLU A 167 27.90 -2.28 -17.09
N PRO A 168 28.42 -1.37 -17.92
CA PRO A 168 27.72 -0.93 -19.12
C PRO A 168 27.36 -2.09 -20.04
N ASP A 169 26.11 -2.09 -20.54
CA ASP A 169 25.58 -3.14 -21.40
C ASP A 169 25.58 -4.54 -20.76
N ALA A 170 25.63 -4.66 -19.41
CA ALA A 170 25.54 -5.93 -18.72
C ALA A 170 24.28 -6.72 -19.12
N PHE A 171 23.16 -6.03 -19.32
CA PHE A 171 21.86 -6.62 -19.66
C PHE A 171 21.55 -6.68 -21.17
N LYS A 172 22.54 -6.44 -22.03
CA LYS A 172 22.33 -6.30 -23.49
C LYS A 172 22.02 -7.59 -24.22
N ASP A 173 22.66 -8.67 -23.80
CA ASP A 173 22.58 -9.96 -24.47
C ASP A 173 21.42 -10.83 -23.90
N GLN A 174 20.69 -10.34 -22.90
CA GLN A 174 19.58 -11.03 -22.25
C GLN A 174 18.29 -10.85 -23.06
N LEU A 175 18.16 -11.68 -24.09
CA LEU A 175 17.07 -11.59 -25.07
C LEU A 175 15.69 -11.90 -24.49
N TYR A 176 15.61 -12.58 -23.34
CA TYR A 176 14.34 -13.00 -22.74
C TYR A 176 13.98 -12.25 -21.47
N LEU A 177 14.87 -11.40 -20.95
CA LEU A 177 14.69 -10.72 -19.68
C LEU A 177 13.50 -9.76 -19.75
N ARG A 178 12.56 -9.93 -18.84
CA ARG A 178 11.34 -9.13 -18.74
C ARG A 178 11.23 -8.40 -17.41
N HIS A 179 11.78 -8.98 -16.36
CA HIS A 179 11.71 -8.43 -15.00
C HIS A 179 13.11 -8.35 -14.42
N LEU A 180 13.48 -7.14 -13.99
CA LEU A 180 14.73 -6.87 -13.31
C LEU A 180 14.44 -6.01 -12.07
N ASP A 181 14.74 -6.56 -10.91
CA ASP A 181 14.65 -5.85 -9.64
C ASP A 181 16.06 -5.56 -9.10
N LEU A 182 16.34 -4.27 -8.88
CA LEU A 182 17.57 -3.74 -8.30
C LEU A 182 17.24 -2.83 -7.10
N SER A 183 16.06 -2.99 -6.50
CA SER A 183 15.65 -2.16 -5.37
C SER A 183 16.52 -2.39 -4.13
N THR A 184 16.61 -1.40 -3.25
CA THR A 184 17.40 -1.48 -2.01
C THR A 184 18.86 -1.83 -2.29
N ASN A 185 19.56 -0.92 -2.98
CA ASN A 185 20.97 -1.03 -3.34
C ASN A 185 21.67 0.34 -3.20
N GLU A 186 22.90 0.46 -3.67
CA GLU A 186 23.72 1.68 -3.53
C GLU A 186 23.90 2.45 -4.85
N GLN A 187 23.08 2.20 -5.87
CA GLN A 187 23.27 2.78 -7.19
C GLN A 187 23.03 4.29 -7.20
N GLU A 188 24.00 5.05 -7.71
CA GLU A 188 23.84 6.51 -7.94
C GLU A 188 23.30 6.84 -9.34
N ASN A 189 23.44 5.93 -10.30
CA ASN A 189 23.10 6.14 -11.71
C ASN A 189 22.36 4.92 -12.29
N ILE A 190 21.43 5.17 -13.20
CA ILE A 190 20.78 4.10 -13.96
C ILE A 190 21.67 3.67 -15.13
N THR A 191 22.38 2.53 -14.99
CA THR A 191 23.37 2.04 -15.98
C THR A 191 22.99 0.73 -16.67
N ILE A 192 21.71 0.33 -16.65
CA ILE A 192 21.19 -0.93 -17.23
C ILE A 192 21.62 -1.14 -18.71
N GLY A 193 21.83 -0.05 -19.45
CA GLY A 193 22.22 -0.09 -20.86
C GLY A 193 21.03 -0.34 -21.76
N SER A 194 21.23 -1.10 -22.84
CA SER A 194 20.16 -1.46 -23.78
C SER A 194 19.61 -2.85 -23.51
N ASN A 195 18.30 -2.99 -23.27
CA ASN A 195 17.60 -4.28 -23.28
C ASN A 195 16.26 -4.13 -24.01
N ALA A 196 16.12 -4.83 -25.14
CA ALA A 196 14.98 -4.66 -26.05
C ALA A 196 13.68 -5.31 -25.54
N ASN A 197 13.71 -6.11 -24.48
CA ASN A 197 12.60 -6.94 -24.04
C ASN A 197 12.15 -6.70 -22.59
N LEU A 198 12.94 -5.96 -21.81
CA LEU A 198 12.63 -5.60 -20.44
C LEU A 198 11.29 -4.87 -20.36
N ARG A 199 10.43 -5.30 -19.44
CA ARG A 199 9.09 -4.76 -19.23
C ARG A 199 8.93 -4.12 -17.86
N TYR A 200 9.59 -4.68 -16.85
CA TYR A 200 9.59 -4.22 -15.49
C TYR A 200 11.03 -3.93 -15.06
N LEU A 201 11.23 -2.72 -14.52
CA LEU A 201 12.50 -2.30 -13.92
C LEU A 201 12.21 -1.59 -12.59
N SER A 202 12.75 -2.13 -11.51
CA SER A 202 12.79 -1.45 -10.22
C SER A 202 14.22 -1.07 -9.88
N ILE A 203 14.43 0.22 -9.59
CA ILE A 203 15.67 0.80 -9.04
C ILE A 203 15.26 1.70 -7.87
N SER A 204 14.28 1.26 -7.10
CA SER A 204 13.80 1.99 -5.94
C SER A 204 14.73 1.83 -4.74
N ASN A 205 14.63 2.71 -3.75
CA ASN A 205 15.44 2.64 -2.53
C ASN A 205 16.95 2.55 -2.84
N ASN A 206 17.44 3.49 -3.64
CA ASN A 206 18.82 3.60 -4.09
C ASN A 206 19.31 5.05 -3.87
N ASN A 207 20.50 5.37 -4.37
CA ASN A 207 21.10 6.70 -4.28
C ASN A 207 20.94 7.52 -5.57
N VAL A 208 19.93 7.21 -6.41
CA VAL A 208 19.79 7.82 -7.74
C VAL A 208 19.41 9.30 -7.63
N ARG A 209 20.19 10.15 -8.31
CA ARG A 209 19.93 11.58 -8.48
C ARG A 209 19.50 11.90 -9.91
N ASP A 210 19.24 13.17 -10.19
CA ASP A 210 18.93 13.64 -11.53
C ASP A 210 19.99 13.21 -12.55
N PHE A 211 19.54 12.54 -13.62
CA PHE A 211 20.39 12.06 -14.69
C PHE A 211 19.72 12.27 -16.06
N PRO A 212 20.48 12.22 -17.17
CA PRO A 212 19.89 12.38 -18.49
C PRO A 212 18.95 11.22 -18.86
N TRP A 213 17.64 11.45 -18.78
CA TRP A 213 16.60 10.44 -19.03
C TRP A 213 16.67 9.79 -20.43
N CYS A 214 17.29 10.47 -21.40
CA CYS A 214 17.52 9.93 -22.74
C CYS A 214 18.39 8.65 -22.76
N ARG A 215 19.15 8.36 -21.68
CA ARG A 215 19.91 7.12 -21.53
C ARG A 215 19.03 5.88 -21.45
N LEU A 216 17.76 6.03 -21.08
CA LEU A 216 16.79 4.93 -21.02
C LEU A 216 16.24 4.51 -22.40
N ARG A 217 16.65 5.16 -23.49
CA ARG A 217 16.23 4.81 -24.86
C ARG A 217 16.50 3.36 -25.25
N GLY A 218 17.44 2.72 -24.56
CA GLY A 218 17.75 1.30 -24.72
C GLY A 218 16.66 0.34 -24.23
N LEU A 219 15.57 0.85 -23.61
CA LEU A 219 14.49 0.07 -23.00
C LEU A 219 13.12 0.32 -23.69
N PRO A 220 12.99 0.05 -25.00
CA PRO A 220 11.84 0.49 -25.80
C PRO A 220 10.50 -0.18 -25.44
N ARG A 221 10.53 -1.29 -24.69
CA ARG A 221 9.35 -2.07 -24.30
C ARG A 221 9.02 -1.97 -22.80
N LEU A 222 9.71 -1.11 -22.06
CA LEU A 222 9.46 -0.96 -20.63
C LEU A 222 8.04 -0.47 -20.38
N GLU A 223 7.30 -1.22 -19.58
CA GLU A 223 5.91 -0.96 -19.19
C GLU A 223 5.86 -0.36 -17.77
N GLU A 224 6.77 -0.78 -16.89
CA GLU A 224 6.81 -0.34 -15.50
C GLU A 224 8.21 0.12 -15.09
N LEU A 225 8.28 1.31 -14.50
CA LEU A 225 9.49 1.89 -13.95
C LEU A 225 9.24 2.36 -12.52
N HIS A 226 9.95 1.76 -11.58
CA HIS A 226 9.89 2.09 -10.15
C HIS A 226 11.21 2.75 -9.73
N LEU A 227 11.10 4.00 -9.30
CA LEU A 227 12.20 4.87 -8.87
C LEU A 227 11.90 5.51 -7.50
N HIS A 228 10.96 4.94 -6.74
CA HIS A 228 10.60 5.49 -5.45
C HIS A 228 11.77 5.44 -4.46
N SER A 229 11.78 6.31 -3.45
CA SER A 229 12.82 6.30 -2.41
C SER A 229 14.22 6.50 -3.01
N ASN A 230 14.37 7.56 -3.79
CA ASN A 230 15.64 8.02 -4.36
C ASN A 230 15.81 9.51 -4.06
N TRP A 231 16.78 10.16 -4.69
CA TRP A 231 17.13 11.57 -4.48
C TRP A 231 16.81 12.44 -5.71
N LEU A 232 15.79 12.08 -6.50
CA LEU A 232 15.40 12.84 -7.68
C LEU A 232 14.83 14.21 -7.27
N GLU A 233 15.30 15.27 -7.92
CA GLU A 233 14.82 16.65 -7.72
C GLU A 233 13.94 17.11 -8.89
N THR A 234 14.20 16.59 -10.09
CA THR A 234 13.45 16.96 -11.29
C THR A 234 13.16 15.78 -12.22
N LEU A 235 12.10 15.93 -13.01
CA LEU A 235 11.80 15.06 -14.15
C LEU A 235 11.57 15.94 -15.38
N ASP A 236 12.12 15.52 -16.52
CA ASP A 236 11.91 16.20 -17.81
C ASP A 236 11.25 15.28 -18.84
N MET A 237 10.83 15.87 -19.95
CA MET A 237 10.08 15.18 -21.00
C MET A 237 10.85 14.03 -21.67
N ALA A 238 12.17 13.97 -21.56
CA ALA A 238 12.98 12.97 -22.24
C ALA A 238 12.69 11.54 -21.74
N ILE A 239 12.14 11.37 -20.53
CA ILE A 239 11.71 10.05 -20.03
C ILE A 239 10.63 9.42 -20.92
N PHE A 240 9.61 10.20 -21.32
CA PHE A 240 8.53 9.70 -22.18
C PHE A 240 8.94 9.59 -23.65
N TYR A 241 9.98 10.32 -24.08
CA TYR A 241 10.65 10.07 -25.36
C TYR A 241 11.43 8.75 -25.34
N ALA A 242 12.06 8.42 -24.22
CA ALA A 242 12.86 7.21 -24.07
C ALA A 242 12.01 5.95 -23.87
N LEU A 243 10.87 6.07 -23.18
CA LEU A 243 10.03 4.95 -22.73
C LEU A 243 8.60 5.07 -23.30
N PRO A 244 8.40 4.81 -24.60
CA PRO A 244 7.11 5.04 -25.26
C PRO A 244 6.00 4.05 -24.86
N GLN A 245 6.35 2.93 -24.22
CA GLN A 245 5.41 1.90 -23.76
C GLN A 245 5.10 1.99 -22.26
N LEU A 246 5.58 3.03 -21.56
CA LEU A 246 5.43 3.14 -20.12
C LEU A 246 3.97 3.30 -19.69
N ARG A 247 3.56 2.45 -18.76
CA ARG A 247 2.20 2.35 -18.19
C ARG A 247 2.19 2.68 -16.70
N VAL A 248 3.26 2.33 -15.99
CA VAL A 248 3.41 2.62 -14.56
C VAL A 248 4.70 3.40 -14.35
N LEU A 249 4.58 4.56 -13.71
CA LEU A 249 5.72 5.35 -13.26
C LEU A 249 5.53 5.66 -11.78
N ASN A 250 6.44 5.13 -10.95
CA ASN A 250 6.48 5.41 -9.52
C ASN A 250 7.75 6.18 -9.19
N VAL A 251 7.59 7.45 -8.82
CA VAL A 251 8.67 8.37 -8.39
C VAL A 251 8.40 8.89 -6.98
N SER A 252 7.63 8.14 -6.19
CA SER A 252 7.27 8.53 -4.83
C SER A 252 8.48 8.59 -3.89
N ASN A 253 8.36 9.30 -2.78
CA ASN A 253 9.44 9.42 -1.78
C ASN A 253 10.76 9.89 -2.42
N ASN A 254 10.71 11.02 -3.13
CA ASN A 254 11.86 11.69 -3.74
C ASN A 254 11.84 13.18 -3.34
N ASN A 255 12.72 13.99 -3.91
CA ASN A 255 12.83 15.42 -3.63
C ASN A 255 12.20 16.31 -4.71
N ILE A 256 11.28 15.78 -5.53
CA ILE A 256 10.76 16.49 -6.70
C ILE A 256 9.91 17.67 -6.26
N TYR A 257 10.29 18.88 -6.66
CA TYR A 257 9.63 20.12 -6.21
C TYR A 257 8.58 20.67 -7.19
N ALA A 258 8.57 20.20 -8.44
CA ALA A 258 7.61 20.64 -9.45
C ALA A 258 7.36 19.59 -10.54
N ILE A 259 6.13 19.55 -11.04
CA ILE A 259 5.76 18.78 -12.23
C ILE A 259 5.65 19.78 -13.38
N GLN A 260 6.54 19.68 -14.36
CA GLN A 260 6.55 20.61 -15.50
C GLN A 260 5.43 20.27 -16.50
N ARG A 261 4.75 21.28 -17.06
CA ARG A 261 3.66 21.09 -18.04
C ARG A 261 4.06 20.28 -19.29
N ASN A 262 5.32 20.41 -19.72
CA ASN A 262 5.86 19.69 -20.87
C ASN A 262 6.37 18.28 -20.54
N LEU A 263 6.39 17.86 -19.27
CA LEU A 263 6.90 16.55 -18.85
C LEU A 263 6.25 15.40 -19.65
N PHE A 264 4.94 15.45 -19.84
CA PHE A 264 4.18 14.36 -20.47
C PHE A 264 4.16 14.43 -22.01
N VAL A 265 5.15 15.06 -22.63
CA VAL A 265 5.33 15.10 -24.09
C VAL A 265 6.22 13.93 -24.52
N GLY A 266 5.67 13.03 -25.34
CA GLY A 266 6.39 11.89 -25.91
C GLY A 266 6.87 12.11 -27.35
N PRO A 267 7.41 11.06 -28.01
CA PRO A 267 8.03 11.14 -29.33
C PRO A 267 7.05 11.40 -30.47
N ALA A 268 5.77 11.10 -30.25
CA ALA A 268 4.68 11.48 -31.12
C ALA A 268 3.81 12.51 -30.37
N PRO A 269 4.02 13.82 -30.55
CA PRO A 269 3.30 14.86 -29.79
C PRO A 269 1.77 14.81 -29.94
N GLU A 270 1.31 14.21 -31.03
CA GLU A 270 -0.09 13.97 -31.36
C GLU A 270 -0.70 12.78 -30.59
N LYS A 271 0.13 11.89 -30.03
CA LYS A 271 -0.31 10.70 -29.28
C LYS A 271 -0.09 10.89 -27.79
N ALA A 272 -1.11 10.57 -27.00
CA ALA A 272 -1.02 10.55 -25.55
C ALA A 272 -0.05 9.44 -25.07
N PRO A 273 0.76 9.67 -24.02
CA PRO A 273 1.44 8.59 -23.32
C PRO A 273 0.45 7.51 -22.86
N LEU A 274 0.89 6.25 -22.85
CA LEU A 274 0.09 5.09 -22.43
C LEU A 274 0.01 4.94 -20.90
N LEU A 275 0.45 5.96 -20.16
CA LEU A 275 0.55 5.93 -18.70
C LEU A 275 -0.84 5.73 -18.07
N GLN A 276 -0.93 4.74 -17.18
CA GLN A 276 -2.13 4.31 -16.45
C GLN A 276 -2.01 4.60 -14.96
N VAL A 277 -0.81 4.44 -14.40
CA VAL A 277 -0.55 4.69 -12.98
C VAL A 277 0.61 5.66 -12.86
N LEU A 278 0.38 6.74 -12.13
CA LEU A 278 1.39 7.73 -11.83
C LEU A 278 1.43 8.01 -10.32
N ASP A 279 2.56 7.69 -9.70
CA ASP A 279 2.78 7.95 -8.28
C ASP A 279 3.88 9.01 -8.08
N PHE A 280 3.46 10.19 -7.61
CA PHE A 280 4.29 11.33 -7.21
C PHE A 280 4.18 11.59 -5.70
N SER A 281 3.65 10.63 -4.92
CA SER A 281 3.47 10.83 -3.48
C SER A 281 4.79 11.01 -2.74
N ALA A 282 4.76 11.62 -1.56
CA ALA A 282 5.97 11.87 -0.77
C ALA A 282 7.05 12.64 -1.55
N ASN A 283 6.68 13.80 -2.10
CA ASN A 283 7.58 14.71 -2.81
C ASN A 283 7.36 16.15 -2.31
N ASN A 284 7.96 17.15 -2.96
CA ASN A 284 7.92 18.55 -2.56
C ASN A 284 7.09 19.42 -3.51
N VAL A 285 6.12 18.86 -4.23
CA VAL A 285 5.31 19.59 -5.23
C VAL A 285 4.40 20.60 -4.54
N LYS A 286 4.41 21.87 -4.99
CA LYS A 286 3.65 22.97 -4.38
C LYS A 286 2.43 23.46 -5.16
N LEU A 287 2.45 23.29 -6.48
CA LEU A 287 1.47 23.88 -7.38
C LEU A 287 1.08 22.87 -8.46
N LEU A 288 -0.23 22.72 -8.68
CA LEU A 288 -0.76 22.04 -9.86
C LEU A 288 -1.26 23.09 -10.85
N GLU A 289 -0.48 23.32 -11.91
CA GLU A 289 -0.80 24.30 -12.95
C GLU A 289 -2.00 23.89 -13.81
N ALA A 290 -2.52 24.84 -14.58
CA ALA A 290 -3.58 24.59 -15.54
C ALA A 290 -3.14 23.55 -16.58
N ASP A 291 -4.02 22.61 -16.89
CA ASP A 291 -3.84 21.57 -17.91
C ASP A 291 -2.63 20.63 -17.68
N LEU A 292 -2.09 20.59 -16.46
CA LEU A 292 -0.85 19.88 -16.14
C LEU A 292 -0.85 18.42 -16.60
N PHE A 293 -1.96 17.71 -16.41
CA PHE A 293 -2.08 16.29 -16.77
C PHE A 293 -2.87 16.04 -18.05
N ASN A 294 -3.16 17.08 -18.87
CA ASN A 294 -4.09 16.97 -20.01
C ASN A 294 -3.68 15.96 -21.10
N ARG A 295 -2.41 15.55 -21.13
CA ARG A 295 -1.90 14.53 -22.06
C ARG A 295 -2.12 13.09 -21.56
N LEU A 296 -2.38 12.87 -20.29
CA LEU A 296 -2.48 11.54 -19.67
C LEU A 296 -3.90 10.96 -19.78
N GLN A 297 -4.41 10.83 -21.01
CA GLN A 297 -5.79 10.40 -21.28
C GLN A 297 -6.06 8.92 -20.94
N HIS A 298 -5.01 8.14 -20.69
CA HIS A 298 -5.07 6.75 -20.28
C HIS A 298 -4.92 6.56 -18.76
N LEU A 299 -4.72 7.64 -17.99
CA LEU A 299 -4.45 7.57 -16.57
C LEU A 299 -5.68 7.08 -15.81
N GLU A 300 -5.47 6.07 -14.97
CA GLU A 300 -6.49 5.44 -14.12
C GLU A 300 -6.23 5.71 -12.64
N ALA A 301 -4.97 5.88 -12.23
CA ALA A 301 -4.60 6.22 -10.85
C ALA A 301 -3.55 7.33 -10.82
N LEU A 302 -3.82 8.36 -10.00
CA LEU A 302 -2.91 9.46 -9.73
C LEU A 302 -2.74 9.61 -8.22
N ASN A 303 -1.52 9.41 -7.75
CA ASN A 303 -1.17 9.58 -6.36
C ASN A 303 -0.27 10.82 -6.16
N LEU A 304 -0.80 11.81 -5.44
CA LEU A 304 -0.14 13.07 -5.07
C LEU A 304 -0.13 13.26 -3.54
N HIS A 305 -0.37 12.19 -2.79
CA HIS A 305 -0.34 12.17 -1.32
C HIS A 305 0.99 12.69 -0.77
N TYR A 306 0.99 13.33 0.40
CA TYR A 306 2.21 13.73 1.10
C TYR A 306 3.12 14.63 0.24
N ASN A 307 2.52 15.67 -0.35
CA ASN A 307 3.25 16.73 -1.03
C ASN A 307 3.05 18.05 -0.28
N GLN A 308 3.47 19.16 -0.89
CA GLN A 308 3.31 20.50 -0.32
C GLN A 308 2.30 21.32 -1.14
N ILE A 309 1.32 20.67 -1.78
CA ILE A 309 0.42 21.33 -2.74
C ILE A 309 -0.44 22.34 -2.00
N GLU A 310 -0.30 23.62 -2.35
CA GLU A 310 -1.09 24.72 -1.78
C GLU A 310 -2.22 25.16 -2.71
N LYS A 311 -1.97 25.10 -4.02
CA LYS A 311 -2.86 25.61 -5.07
C LYS A 311 -3.04 24.58 -6.18
N ILE A 312 -4.29 24.47 -6.64
CA ILE A 312 -4.70 23.64 -7.76
C ILE A 312 -5.42 24.55 -8.76
N ALA A 313 -5.01 24.53 -10.03
CA ALA A 313 -5.76 25.20 -11.08
C ALA A 313 -7.03 24.41 -11.44
N ALA A 314 -8.12 25.10 -11.79
CA ALA A 314 -9.41 24.47 -12.11
C ALA A 314 -9.32 23.39 -13.21
N SER A 315 -8.44 23.57 -14.21
CA SER A 315 -8.25 22.62 -15.30
C SER A 315 -7.12 21.61 -15.09
N ALA A 316 -6.50 21.54 -13.89
CA ALA A 316 -5.34 20.67 -13.63
C ALA A 316 -5.61 19.20 -14.00
N PHE A 317 -6.83 18.71 -13.75
CA PHE A 317 -7.27 17.34 -14.04
C PHE A 317 -8.23 17.24 -15.23
N GLY A 318 -8.41 18.31 -16.00
CA GLY A 318 -9.56 18.52 -16.90
C GLY A 318 -9.77 17.47 -17.99
N ARG A 319 -8.74 16.71 -18.39
CA ARG A 319 -8.85 15.64 -19.42
C ARG A 319 -8.67 14.21 -18.90
N LEU A 320 -8.65 14.01 -17.59
CA LEU A 320 -8.44 12.69 -16.97
C LEU A 320 -9.74 11.88 -16.88
N SER A 321 -10.43 11.69 -18.01
CA SER A 321 -11.76 11.05 -18.03
C SER A 321 -11.78 9.57 -17.65
N LYS A 322 -10.62 8.89 -17.68
CA LYS A 322 -10.44 7.49 -17.26
C LYS A 322 -9.95 7.35 -15.81
N LEU A 323 -9.69 8.45 -15.11
CA LEU A 323 -9.16 8.41 -13.75
C LEU A 323 -10.18 7.79 -12.81
N LYS A 324 -9.77 6.75 -12.09
CA LYS A 324 -10.57 5.99 -11.13
C LYS A 324 -10.19 6.35 -9.69
N SER A 325 -8.91 6.62 -9.43
CA SER A 325 -8.43 6.99 -8.09
C SER A 325 -7.59 8.26 -8.12
N LEU A 326 -7.92 9.20 -7.24
CA LEU A 326 -7.17 10.43 -7.03
C LEU A 326 -6.88 10.62 -5.53
N HIS A 327 -5.60 10.65 -5.19
CA HIS A 327 -5.10 10.83 -3.82
C HIS A 327 -4.40 12.19 -3.69
N LEU A 328 -4.95 13.07 -2.85
CA LEU A 328 -4.46 14.42 -2.56
C LEU A 328 -4.27 14.65 -1.05
N GLN A 329 -4.38 13.60 -0.23
CA GLN A 329 -4.30 13.71 1.21
C GLN A 329 -2.90 14.01 1.74
N ASP A 330 -2.82 14.62 2.92
CA ASP A 330 -1.57 15.12 3.51
C ASP A 330 -0.89 16.14 2.58
N ASN A 331 -1.60 17.22 2.24
CA ASN A 331 -1.09 18.37 1.48
C ASN A 331 -1.46 19.68 2.20
N ASN A 332 -1.17 20.83 1.57
CA ASN A 332 -1.45 22.15 2.13
C ASN A 332 -2.62 22.89 1.43
N ILE A 333 -3.53 22.14 0.79
CA ILE A 333 -4.58 22.71 -0.06
C ILE A 333 -5.53 23.54 0.81
N CYS A 334 -5.67 24.83 0.49
CA CYS A 334 -6.55 25.74 1.24
C CYS A 334 -7.91 25.95 0.55
N GLU A 335 -7.96 25.81 -0.77
CA GLU A 335 -9.15 26.02 -1.59
C GLU A 335 -9.19 25.01 -2.74
N LEU A 336 -10.41 24.59 -3.09
CA LEU A 336 -10.67 23.79 -4.27
C LEU A 336 -11.43 24.67 -5.27
N PRO A 337 -10.90 24.87 -6.49
CA PRO A 337 -11.61 25.62 -7.52
C PRO A 337 -12.92 24.92 -7.91
N ASP A 338 -13.86 25.71 -8.40
CA ASP A 338 -15.06 25.19 -9.07
C ASP A 338 -14.66 24.29 -10.25
N GLU A 339 -15.45 23.24 -10.46
CA GLU A 339 -15.32 22.25 -11.53
C GLU A 339 -14.01 21.44 -11.56
N VAL A 340 -13.13 21.59 -10.57
CA VAL A 340 -11.81 20.90 -10.55
C VAL A 340 -11.89 19.39 -10.67
N PHE A 341 -12.98 18.78 -10.18
CA PHE A 341 -13.26 17.34 -10.30
C PHE A 341 -14.36 17.02 -11.32
N GLY A 342 -14.95 18.01 -11.99
CA GLY A 342 -16.17 17.86 -12.79
C GLY A 342 -16.03 16.96 -14.02
N ASN A 343 -14.83 16.87 -14.60
CA ASN A 343 -14.57 16.03 -15.77
C ASN A 343 -14.12 14.60 -15.43
N LEU A 344 -13.98 14.26 -14.15
CA LEU A 344 -13.49 12.95 -13.69
C LEU A 344 -14.61 11.90 -13.68
N THR A 345 -15.23 11.67 -14.85
CA THR A 345 -16.47 10.87 -14.97
C THR A 345 -16.33 9.38 -14.58
N ALA A 346 -15.11 8.84 -14.59
CA ALA A 346 -14.80 7.48 -14.17
C ALA A 346 -14.32 7.38 -12.71
N LEU A 347 -14.25 8.51 -11.98
CA LEU A 347 -13.68 8.56 -10.64
C LEU A 347 -14.51 7.73 -9.66
N GLN A 348 -13.84 6.87 -8.91
CA GLN A 348 -14.42 5.95 -7.93
C GLN A 348 -14.04 6.34 -6.51
N LEU A 349 -12.80 6.81 -6.33
CA LEU A 349 -12.21 7.19 -5.06
C LEU A 349 -11.56 8.57 -5.19
N LEU A 350 -11.94 9.47 -4.28
CA LEU A 350 -11.29 10.76 -4.11
C LEU A 350 -10.92 11.00 -2.64
N ASP A 351 -9.63 11.11 -2.37
CA ASP A 351 -9.10 11.45 -1.05
C ASP A 351 -8.52 12.85 -1.06
N VAL A 352 -9.14 13.78 -0.33
CA VAL A 352 -8.65 15.14 -0.10
C VAL A 352 -8.56 15.41 1.41
N SER A 353 -8.44 14.36 2.21
CA SER A 353 -8.33 14.46 3.66
C SER A 353 -7.00 15.11 4.09
N LYS A 354 -6.89 15.54 5.35
CA LYS A 354 -5.66 16.11 5.92
C LYS A 354 -5.06 17.23 5.07
N ASN A 355 -5.90 18.22 4.76
CA ASN A 355 -5.55 19.44 4.07
C ASN A 355 -6.02 20.65 4.89
N ASN A 356 -5.96 21.85 4.32
CA ASN A 356 -6.33 23.10 5.00
C ASN A 356 -7.64 23.71 4.45
N ILE A 357 -8.51 22.91 3.84
CA ILE A 357 -9.72 23.40 3.16
C ILE A 357 -10.69 24.00 4.17
N LYS A 358 -11.11 25.25 3.94
CA LYS A 358 -12.04 25.97 4.84
C LYS A 358 -13.49 25.97 4.39
N GLN A 359 -13.71 25.86 3.09
CA GLN A 359 -15.04 25.94 2.49
C GLN A 359 -15.14 25.02 1.27
N LEU A 360 -16.34 24.51 1.02
CA LEU A 360 -16.64 23.70 -0.15
C LEU A 360 -17.79 24.35 -0.92
N SER A 361 -17.54 24.70 -2.19
CA SER A 361 -18.49 25.39 -3.06
C SER A 361 -19.54 24.44 -3.64
N ALA A 362 -20.60 25.02 -4.24
CA ALA A 362 -21.65 24.26 -4.91
C ALA A 362 -21.16 23.47 -6.13
N ASN A 363 -20.11 23.96 -6.80
CA ASN A 363 -19.72 23.51 -8.14
C ASN A 363 -18.37 22.78 -8.18
N VAL A 364 -17.76 22.47 -7.03
CA VAL A 364 -16.45 21.80 -6.97
C VAL A 364 -16.40 20.46 -7.75
N PHE A 365 -17.50 19.72 -7.75
CA PHE A 365 -17.67 18.46 -8.51
C PHE A 365 -18.30 18.67 -9.89
N GLY A 366 -18.41 19.91 -10.36
CA GLY A 366 -19.05 20.28 -11.62
C GLY A 366 -20.57 20.09 -11.62
N SER A 367 -21.20 20.42 -12.75
CA SER A 367 -22.65 20.28 -12.97
C SER A 367 -23.09 18.87 -13.42
N GLY A 368 -22.13 18.02 -13.80
CA GLY A 368 -22.37 16.66 -14.25
C GLY A 368 -22.44 15.64 -13.11
N VAL A 369 -23.22 14.57 -13.29
CA VAL A 369 -23.33 13.50 -12.29
C VAL A 369 -22.11 12.59 -12.32
N LEU A 370 -21.37 12.48 -11.21
CA LEU A 370 -20.25 11.54 -11.04
C LEU A 370 -20.79 10.16 -10.66
N ARG A 371 -21.17 9.38 -11.68
CA ARG A 371 -21.87 8.09 -11.51
C ARG A 371 -21.04 6.99 -10.85
N GLN A 372 -19.72 7.10 -10.92
CA GLN A 372 -18.80 6.08 -10.41
C GLN A 372 -18.26 6.42 -9.02
N LEU A 373 -18.43 7.66 -8.55
CA LEU A 373 -17.82 8.09 -7.30
C LEU A 373 -18.56 7.45 -6.14
N SER A 374 -17.87 6.57 -5.44
CA SER A 374 -18.41 5.77 -4.34
C SER A 374 -17.82 6.17 -2.99
N TRP A 375 -16.59 6.71 -3.00
CA TRP A 375 -15.85 7.05 -1.80
C TRP A 375 -15.27 8.46 -1.91
N LEU A 376 -15.57 9.29 -0.92
CA LEU A 376 -15.08 10.66 -0.78
C LEU A 376 -14.63 10.91 0.66
N ASP A 377 -13.36 11.27 0.82
CA ASP A 377 -12.80 11.64 2.10
C ASP A 377 -12.34 13.10 2.11
N LEU A 378 -12.98 13.87 2.98
CA LEU A 378 -12.72 15.28 3.28
C LEU A 378 -12.35 15.47 4.77
N SER A 379 -12.06 14.38 5.47
CA SER A 379 -11.75 14.42 6.90
C SER A 379 -10.44 15.16 7.19
N HIS A 380 -10.24 15.58 8.44
CA HIS A 380 -9.04 16.31 8.85
C HIS A 380 -8.77 17.58 8.03
N ASN A 381 -9.81 18.36 7.75
CA ASN A 381 -9.68 19.67 7.11
C ASN A 381 -10.13 20.77 8.08
N ASN A 382 -10.25 22.00 7.59
CA ASN A 382 -10.72 23.14 8.35
C ASN A 382 -12.13 23.58 7.91
N ILE A 383 -12.97 22.67 7.40
CA ILE A 383 -14.23 23.03 6.75
C ILE A 383 -15.19 23.59 7.80
N GLU A 384 -15.48 24.89 7.66
CA GLU A 384 -16.45 25.64 8.47
C GLU A 384 -17.72 25.93 7.66
N GLN A 385 -17.58 26.12 6.35
CA GLN A 385 -18.68 26.44 5.44
C GLN A 385 -18.81 25.38 4.35
N LEU A 386 -19.84 24.54 4.48
CA LEU A 386 -20.23 23.57 3.46
C LEU A 386 -21.44 24.12 2.71
N HIS A 387 -21.32 24.38 1.42
CA HIS A 387 -22.46 24.87 0.64
C HIS A 387 -23.57 23.81 0.58
N PRO A 388 -24.88 24.17 0.74
CA PRO A 388 -25.98 23.20 0.76
C PRO A 388 -26.10 22.32 -0.50
N LEU A 389 -25.54 22.75 -1.63
CA LEU A 389 -25.56 22.03 -2.90
C LEU A 389 -24.20 21.39 -3.28
N ALA A 390 -23.20 21.41 -2.38
CA ALA A 390 -21.85 20.94 -2.67
C ALA A 390 -21.80 19.49 -3.15
N PHE A 391 -22.71 18.63 -2.70
CA PHE A 391 -22.76 17.21 -3.09
C PHE A 391 -23.87 16.86 -4.09
N SER A 392 -24.47 17.86 -4.73
CA SER A 392 -25.58 17.67 -5.68
C SER A 392 -25.25 16.74 -6.86
N SER A 393 -23.97 16.69 -7.25
CA SER A 393 -23.45 15.85 -8.34
C SER A 393 -23.09 14.41 -7.93
N LEU A 394 -23.30 14.03 -6.66
CA LEU A 394 -22.81 12.77 -6.08
C LEU A 394 -23.90 11.76 -5.62
N PRO A 395 -24.97 11.49 -6.40
CA PRO A 395 -26.07 10.64 -5.94
C PRO A 395 -25.73 9.15 -5.76
N TYR A 396 -24.55 8.72 -6.23
CA TYR A 396 -24.06 7.34 -6.12
C TYR A 396 -23.05 7.13 -4.98
N LEU A 397 -22.71 8.20 -4.25
CA LEU A 397 -21.73 8.13 -3.17
C LEU A 397 -22.21 7.19 -2.07
N GLN A 398 -21.32 6.30 -1.63
CA GLN A 398 -21.59 5.30 -0.59
C GLN A 398 -20.90 5.68 0.72
N GLN A 399 -19.73 6.30 0.65
CA GLN A 399 -18.97 6.71 1.82
C GLN A 399 -18.60 8.19 1.72
N LEU A 400 -19.06 8.96 2.70
CA LEU A 400 -18.71 10.36 2.88
C LEU A 400 -18.06 10.55 4.25
N ARG A 401 -16.82 11.04 4.25
CA ARG A 401 -16.08 11.30 5.48
C ARG A 401 -15.80 12.78 5.63
N LEU A 402 -16.33 13.34 6.72
CA LEU A 402 -16.22 14.75 7.10
C LEU A 402 -15.72 14.90 8.54
N ALA A 403 -15.24 13.82 9.15
CA ALA A 403 -14.71 13.84 10.51
C ALA A 403 -13.52 14.81 10.66
N ARG A 404 -13.28 15.36 11.86
CA ARG A 404 -12.19 16.30 12.13
C ARG A 404 -12.23 17.52 11.21
N ASN A 405 -13.37 18.19 11.19
CA ASN A 405 -13.58 19.49 10.56
C ASN A 405 -14.12 20.48 11.60
N LYS A 406 -14.73 21.59 11.17
CA LYS A 406 -15.26 22.62 12.07
C LYS A 406 -16.72 22.93 11.77
N LEU A 407 -17.48 21.95 11.27
CA LEU A 407 -18.90 22.10 10.95
C LEU A 407 -19.69 22.40 12.23
N ILE A 408 -20.58 23.39 12.16
CA ILE A 408 -21.41 23.85 13.29
C ILE A 408 -22.86 23.39 13.14
N SER A 409 -23.37 23.36 11.91
CA SER A 409 -24.73 22.95 11.57
C SER A 409 -24.73 22.20 10.24
N LEU A 410 -25.82 21.49 9.97
CA LEU A 410 -26.08 20.74 8.76
C LEU A 410 -27.35 21.24 8.10
N ASP A 411 -27.42 21.17 6.77
CA ASP A 411 -28.61 21.52 6.00
C ASP A 411 -29.10 20.29 5.23
N ILE A 412 -30.42 20.07 5.22
CA ILE A 412 -31.05 18.93 4.53
C ILE A 412 -30.60 18.78 3.08
N ARG A 413 -30.38 19.91 2.37
CA ARG A 413 -30.00 19.92 0.95
C ARG A 413 -28.62 19.32 0.71
N MET A 414 -27.75 19.30 1.72
CA MET A 414 -26.41 18.71 1.62
C MET A 414 -26.47 17.19 1.38
N PHE A 415 -27.42 16.52 2.03
CA PHE A 415 -27.50 15.05 2.07
C PHE A 415 -28.64 14.49 1.24
N ALA A 416 -29.70 15.27 0.95
CA ALA A 416 -30.81 14.86 0.09
C ALA A 416 -30.40 14.26 -1.28
N PRO A 417 -29.30 14.71 -1.94
CA PRO A 417 -28.82 14.08 -3.16
C PRO A 417 -28.21 12.67 -2.97
N LEU A 418 -27.68 12.36 -1.78
CA LEU A 418 -26.81 11.20 -1.49
C LEU A 418 -27.59 9.90 -1.26
N ARG A 419 -28.36 9.48 -2.26
CA ARG A 419 -29.34 8.37 -2.16
C ARG A 419 -28.74 7.00 -1.86
N ARG A 420 -27.44 6.81 -2.02
CA ARG A 420 -26.74 5.54 -1.79
C ARG A 420 -25.78 5.57 -0.60
N LEU A 421 -25.85 6.62 0.22
CA LEU A 421 -24.94 6.81 1.33
C LEU A 421 -25.15 5.70 2.37
N GLN A 422 -24.08 4.96 2.68
CA GLN A 422 -24.05 3.89 3.67
C GLN A 422 -23.22 4.28 4.88
N LEU A 423 -22.16 5.06 4.69
CA LEU A 423 -21.26 5.50 5.75
C LEU A 423 -21.14 7.03 5.73
N LEU A 424 -21.45 7.65 6.86
CA LEU A 424 -21.29 9.08 7.09
C LEU A 424 -20.49 9.31 8.37
N THR A 425 -19.32 9.94 8.26
CA THR A 425 -18.55 10.38 9.44
C THR A 425 -18.58 11.89 9.59
N LEU A 426 -19.03 12.33 10.75
CA LEU A 426 -19.15 13.71 11.19
C LEU A 426 -18.48 13.91 12.56
N GLY A 427 -17.75 12.90 13.06
CA GLY A 427 -17.11 12.96 14.36
C GLY A 427 -16.03 14.03 14.45
N GLU A 428 -15.74 14.52 15.65
CA GLU A 428 -14.73 15.58 15.89
C GLU A 428 -15.04 16.85 15.07
N ASN A 429 -16.30 17.29 15.06
CA ASN A 429 -16.77 18.57 14.53
C ASN A 429 -17.28 19.46 15.69
N ARG A 430 -18.08 20.48 15.39
CA ARG A 430 -18.66 21.42 16.37
C ARG A 430 -20.18 21.44 16.30
N LEU A 431 -20.80 20.34 15.85
CA LEU A 431 -22.24 20.23 15.66
C LEU A 431 -22.97 20.36 17.00
N GLN A 432 -23.94 21.28 17.07
CA GLN A 432 -24.74 21.51 18.28
C GLN A 432 -26.10 20.80 18.20
N ASP A 433 -26.61 20.65 16.99
CA ASP A 433 -27.86 19.98 16.66
C ASP A 433 -27.73 19.25 15.32
N ILE A 434 -28.62 18.27 15.14
CA ILE A 434 -28.90 17.64 13.85
C ILE A 434 -30.42 17.64 13.74
N GLU A 435 -30.94 18.45 12.84
CA GLU A 435 -32.38 18.59 12.63
C GLU A 435 -32.99 17.28 12.11
N GLN A 436 -34.29 17.09 12.40
CA GLN A 436 -35.00 15.85 12.03
C GLN A 436 -35.00 15.64 10.51
N ASP A 437 -35.16 16.70 9.75
CA ASP A 437 -35.23 16.67 8.30
C ASP A 437 -33.90 16.21 7.67
N VAL A 438 -32.76 16.54 8.27
CA VAL A 438 -31.44 16.00 7.91
C VAL A 438 -31.41 14.49 8.15
N LEU A 439 -31.83 14.03 9.33
CA LEU A 439 -31.87 12.59 9.64
C LEU A 439 -32.78 11.83 8.68
N ASP A 440 -33.92 12.41 8.29
CA ASP A 440 -34.87 11.81 7.35
C ASP A 440 -34.27 11.62 5.94
N THR A 441 -33.16 12.28 5.59
CA THR A 441 -32.45 12.03 4.32
C THR A 441 -31.47 10.84 4.37
N LEU A 442 -31.20 10.29 5.55
CA LEU A 442 -30.14 9.29 5.78
C LEU A 442 -30.67 7.85 5.82
N ASP A 443 -31.80 7.56 5.18
CA ASP A 443 -32.52 6.26 5.23
C ASP A 443 -31.65 5.02 4.96
N ASN A 444 -30.65 5.15 4.08
CA ASN A 444 -29.76 4.06 3.67
C ASN A 444 -28.46 3.97 4.49
N VAL A 445 -28.25 4.88 5.45
CA VAL A 445 -27.02 4.91 6.24
C VAL A 445 -26.98 3.73 7.20
N GLU A 446 -25.93 2.92 7.07
CA GLU A 446 -25.65 1.76 7.92
C GLU A 446 -24.71 2.12 9.08
N GLN A 447 -23.80 3.07 8.86
CA GLN A 447 -22.85 3.56 9.85
C GLN A 447 -22.84 5.09 9.90
N LEU A 448 -23.22 5.64 11.05
CA LEU A 448 -23.19 7.06 11.33
C LEU A 448 -22.23 7.34 12.49
N GLU A 449 -21.30 8.27 12.31
CA GLU A 449 -20.37 8.68 13.36
C GLU A 449 -20.53 10.16 13.66
N ILE A 450 -21.03 10.48 14.85
CA ILE A 450 -21.29 11.84 15.34
C ILE A 450 -20.57 12.11 16.68
N ASN A 451 -19.63 11.25 17.04
CA ASN A 451 -18.85 11.33 18.28
C ASN A 451 -18.00 12.61 18.35
N ASN A 452 -17.66 13.06 19.56
CA ASN A 452 -16.83 14.25 19.79
C ASN A 452 -17.39 15.50 19.08
N ASN A 453 -18.67 15.78 19.26
CA ASN A 453 -19.34 17.01 18.84
C ASN A 453 -19.88 17.76 20.07
N ARG A 454 -20.84 18.67 19.89
CA ARG A 454 -21.49 19.44 20.95
C ARG A 454 -22.98 19.12 21.06
N LEU A 455 -23.36 17.89 20.70
CA LEU A 455 -24.75 17.44 20.72
C LEU A 455 -25.21 17.19 22.16
N THR A 456 -26.35 17.73 22.53
CA THR A 456 -26.94 17.55 23.88
C THR A 456 -28.14 16.63 23.88
N PHE A 457 -28.79 16.47 22.72
CA PHE A 457 -29.87 15.56 22.44
C PHE A 457 -29.83 15.20 20.95
N LEU A 458 -30.52 14.13 20.58
CA LEU A 458 -30.74 13.77 19.17
C LEU A 458 -32.24 13.71 18.93
N ALA A 459 -32.67 14.15 17.74
CA ALA A 459 -34.06 14.01 17.31
C ALA A 459 -34.42 12.52 17.11
N ALA A 460 -35.64 12.23 16.68
CA ALA A 460 -36.12 10.86 16.57
C ALA A 460 -35.35 10.09 15.48
N LEU A 461 -34.60 9.08 15.89
CA LEU A 461 -33.74 8.31 14.99
C LEU A 461 -34.54 7.30 14.15
N GLN A 462 -35.06 7.74 13.02
CA GLN A 462 -35.79 6.90 12.04
C GLN A 462 -34.87 6.42 10.92
N LEU A 463 -33.73 5.80 11.27
CA LEU A 463 -32.75 5.28 10.29
C LEU A 463 -32.84 3.76 10.19
N PRO A 464 -33.66 3.18 9.29
CA PRO A 464 -33.98 1.75 9.33
C PRO A 464 -32.78 0.83 9.10
N GLN A 465 -31.83 1.24 8.26
CA GLN A 465 -30.64 0.44 7.91
C GLN A 465 -29.48 0.59 8.91
N LEU A 466 -29.60 1.47 9.90
CA LEU A 466 -28.51 1.77 10.82
C LEU A 466 -28.11 0.54 11.64
N ARG A 467 -26.82 0.20 11.59
CA ARG A 467 -26.21 -0.91 12.33
C ARG A 467 -25.20 -0.41 13.36
N ARG A 468 -24.56 0.73 13.10
CA ARG A 468 -23.55 1.32 13.97
C ARG A 468 -23.73 2.83 14.10
N LEU A 469 -23.73 3.32 15.34
CA LEU A 469 -23.86 4.74 15.66
C LEU A 469 -22.81 5.18 16.70
N ARG A 470 -21.77 5.91 16.31
CA ARG A 470 -20.80 6.44 17.28
C ARG A 470 -21.30 7.77 17.86
N ILE A 471 -21.63 7.80 19.15
CA ILE A 471 -22.19 8.99 19.85
C ILE A 471 -21.31 9.55 20.97
N GLU A 472 -20.22 8.86 21.31
CA GLU A 472 -19.37 9.19 22.46
C GLU A 472 -18.79 10.62 22.40
N GLY A 473 -18.44 11.20 23.55
CA GLY A 473 -17.77 12.50 23.60
C GLY A 473 -18.64 13.70 23.22
N ASN A 474 -19.95 13.58 23.38
CA ASN A 474 -20.90 14.68 23.26
C ASN A 474 -21.46 15.02 24.65
N PRO A 475 -21.83 16.29 24.90
CA PRO A 475 -22.44 16.75 26.16
C PRO A 475 -23.91 16.31 26.28
N TRP A 476 -24.19 15.00 26.12
CA TRP A 476 -25.55 14.47 26.18
C TRP A 476 -26.20 14.80 27.51
N GLN A 477 -27.46 15.22 27.52
CA GLN A 477 -28.27 15.16 28.73
C GLN A 477 -28.49 13.68 29.09
N CYS A 478 -28.27 13.28 30.35
CA CYS A 478 -28.39 11.86 30.72
C CYS A 478 -29.75 11.27 30.37
N LEU A 479 -30.86 11.99 30.62
CA LEU A 479 -32.19 11.55 30.22
C LEU A 479 -32.34 11.33 28.71
N CYS A 480 -31.78 12.24 27.89
CA CYS A 480 -31.81 12.09 26.44
C CYS A 480 -30.95 10.92 25.97
N LEU A 481 -29.81 10.68 26.64
CA LEU A 481 -28.93 9.55 26.34
C LEU A 481 -29.61 8.22 26.70
N ASP A 482 -30.28 8.14 27.84
CA ASP A 482 -31.02 6.94 28.26
C ASP A 482 -32.13 6.61 27.26
N GLU A 483 -32.92 7.61 26.83
CA GLU A 483 -33.95 7.44 25.80
C GLU A 483 -33.35 6.98 24.45
N LEU A 484 -32.20 7.54 24.05
CA LEU A 484 -31.53 7.19 22.81
C LEU A 484 -30.98 5.75 22.87
N THR A 485 -30.24 5.41 23.92
CA THR A 485 -29.59 4.11 24.08
C THR A 485 -30.59 2.98 24.21
N ALA A 486 -31.69 3.16 24.96
CA ALA A 486 -32.77 2.19 25.02
C ALA A 486 -33.33 1.84 23.62
N ARG A 487 -33.57 2.85 22.77
CA ARG A 487 -34.02 2.63 21.39
C ARG A 487 -32.98 1.96 20.50
N LEU A 488 -31.69 2.25 20.72
CA LEU A 488 -30.60 1.62 19.98
C LEU A 488 -30.46 0.14 20.38
N ASP A 489 -30.60 -0.17 21.66
CA ASP A 489 -30.57 -1.54 22.19
C ASP A 489 -31.74 -2.38 21.67
N GLU A 490 -32.97 -1.84 21.68
CA GLU A 490 -34.16 -2.49 21.10
C GLU A 490 -33.96 -2.88 19.63
N ARG A 491 -33.18 -2.08 18.90
CA ARG A 491 -32.89 -2.28 17.47
C ARG A 491 -31.59 -3.06 17.22
N GLY A 492 -30.84 -3.41 18.26
CA GLY A 492 -29.52 -4.06 18.14
C GLY A 492 -28.46 -3.22 17.43
N VAL A 493 -28.56 -1.88 17.53
CA VAL A 493 -27.59 -0.95 16.92
C VAL A 493 -26.38 -0.79 17.84
N SER A 494 -25.19 -1.05 17.33
CA SER A 494 -23.95 -0.90 18.11
C SER A 494 -23.57 0.58 18.25
N TYR A 495 -23.51 1.09 19.48
CA TYR A 495 -23.14 2.49 19.73
C TYR A 495 -21.91 2.71 20.63
N ALA A 496 -21.53 1.70 21.41
CA ALA A 496 -20.36 1.76 22.29
C ALA A 496 -19.06 1.33 21.60
N SER A 497 -17.95 1.95 21.98
CA SER A 497 -16.60 1.47 21.67
C SER A 497 -15.98 0.86 22.93
N ALA A 498 -15.78 -0.46 22.95
CA ALA A 498 -15.27 -1.18 24.12
C ALA A 498 -13.91 -0.64 24.63
N ASN A 499 -13.10 -0.06 23.75
CA ASN A 499 -11.78 0.49 24.07
C ASN A 499 -11.81 1.99 24.43
N SER A 500 -13.00 2.59 24.57
CA SER A 500 -13.14 4.02 24.82
C SER A 500 -12.97 4.40 26.29
N ALA A 501 -12.40 5.59 26.52
CA ALA A 501 -12.36 6.22 27.84
C ALA A 501 -13.77 6.46 28.41
N TYR A 502 -14.76 6.69 27.54
CA TYR A 502 -16.15 6.87 27.93
C TYR A 502 -16.77 5.55 28.42
N TYR A 503 -16.48 4.44 27.71
CA TYR A 503 -17.02 3.12 28.07
C TYR A 503 -16.33 2.51 29.30
N SER A 504 -15.03 2.78 29.48
CA SER A 504 -14.28 2.36 30.68
C SER A 504 -14.59 3.20 31.94
N GLY A 505 -15.53 4.15 31.86
CA GLY A 505 -15.92 5.03 32.98
C GLY A 505 -14.87 6.07 33.35
N ARG A 506 -13.82 6.26 32.55
CA ARG A 506 -12.78 7.28 32.77
C ARG A 506 -13.22 8.68 32.36
N LYS A 507 -14.26 8.79 31.53
CA LYS A 507 -14.89 10.05 31.11
C LYS A 507 -16.40 9.96 31.25
N ALA A 508 -17.02 11.08 31.62
CA ALA A 508 -18.47 11.17 31.69
C ALA A 508 -19.11 10.98 30.30
N LEU A 509 -20.16 10.16 30.22
CA LEU A 509 -20.94 9.92 29.00
C LEU A 509 -22.04 10.97 28.78
N CYS A 510 -22.48 11.63 29.86
CA CYS A 510 -23.57 12.58 29.85
C CYS A 510 -23.43 13.59 31.01
N VAL A 511 -24.17 14.70 30.89
CA VAL A 511 -24.35 15.73 31.91
C VAL A 511 -25.63 15.44 32.68
N VAL A 512 -25.51 15.32 33.99
CA VAL A 512 -26.66 15.21 34.90
C VAL A 512 -27.31 16.57 35.01
N THR A 513 -28.56 16.68 34.60
CA THR A 513 -29.36 17.91 34.67
C THR A 513 -30.46 17.76 35.72
N PRO A 514 -30.94 18.87 36.34
CA PRO A 514 -32.05 18.84 37.30
C PRO A 514 -33.43 18.66 36.62
N LEU A 515 -33.45 18.33 35.34
CA LEU A 515 -34.66 18.26 34.52
C LEU A 515 -35.35 16.91 34.74
N GLU A 516 -36.69 16.91 34.67
CA GLU A 516 -37.48 15.67 34.77
C GLU A 516 -37.66 14.96 33.42
N GLN A 517 -37.40 15.67 32.32
CA GLN A 517 -37.54 15.14 30.95
C GLN A 517 -36.43 15.65 30.03
N CYS A 518 -36.14 14.89 28.97
CA CYS A 518 -35.21 15.30 27.92
C CYS A 518 -35.71 16.56 27.19
N ILE A 519 -34.96 17.66 27.26
CA ILE A 519 -35.25 18.87 26.49
C ILE A 519 -34.62 18.75 25.10
N ARG A 520 -35.45 18.88 24.07
CA ARG A 520 -35.06 18.84 22.64
C ARG A 520 -35.20 20.21 21.97
N ASP A 521 -34.79 21.24 22.69
CA ASP A 521 -34.82 22.62 22.23
C ASP A 521 -33.48 23.28 22.56
N LEU A 522 -32.79 23.78 21.55
CA LEU A 522 -31.41 24.25 21.70
C LEU A 522 -31.33 25.54 22.53
N GLU A 523 -32.33 26.41 22.46
CA GLU A 523 -32.37 27.65 23.25
C GLU A 523 -32.55 27.33 24.73
N ALA A 524 -33.46 26.42 25.06
CA ALA A 524 -33.67 25.94 26.42
C ALA A 524 -32.43 25.21 26.96
N VAL A 525 -31.76 24.39 26.14
CA VAL A 525 -30.49 23.73 26.52
C VAL A 525 -29.41 24.76 26.87
N ARG A 526 -29.25 25.80 26.04
CA ARG A 526 -28.30 26.89 26.30
C ARG A 526 -28.64 27.67 27.56
N ALA A 527 -29.92 27.94 27.81
CA ALA A 527 -30.36 28.62 29.02
C ALA A 527 -29.97 27.85 30.31
N HIS A 528 -29.87 26.52 30.22
CA HIS A 528 -29.45 25.65 31.33
C HIS A 528 -27.94 25.38 31.39
N ARG A 529 -27.13 25.99 30.51
CA ARG A 529 -25.65 25.88 30.49
C ARG A 529 -25.09 24.46 30.45
N ILE A 530 -25.77 23.56 29.74
CA ILE A 530 -25.45 22.12 29.71
C ILE A 530 -24.11 21.87 29.00
N VAL A 531 -23.86 22.57 27.89
CA VAL A 531 -22.64 22.42 27.09
C VAL A 531 -21.43 22.95 27.85
N GLU A 532 -21.55 24.12 28.48
CA GLU A 532 -20.48 24.74 29.27
C GLU A 532 -20.09 23.85 30.45
N SER A 533 -21.07 23.24 31.12
CA SER A 533 -20.82 22.33 32.25
C SER A 533 -20.03 21.09 31.83
N TYR A 534 -20.22 20.59 30.61
CA TYR A 534 -19.48 19.43 30.10
C TYR A 534 -18.04 19.77 29.72
N GLU A 535 -17.78 20.97 29.19
CA GLU A 535 -16.41 21.41 28.86
C GLU A 535 -15.54 21.65 30.12
N GLU A 536 -16.16 21.81 31.30
CA GLU A 536 -15.48 21.93 32.60
C GLU A 536 -15.16 20.58 33.28
N ILE A 537 -15.73 19.47 32.80
CA ILE A 537 -15.57 18.09 33.34
C ILE A 537 -14.54 17.31 32.52
#